data_AF-L1PT71-F1
#
_entry.id   AF-L1PT71-F1
#
_cell.length_a   1.000
_cell.length_b   1.000
_cell.length_c   1.000
_cell.angle_alpha   90.00
_cell.angle_beta   90.00
_cell.angle_gamma   90.00
#
_symmetry.space_group_name_H-M   'P 1'
#
loop_
_entity.id
_entity.type
_entity.pdbx_description
1 polymer ?
#
loop_
_entity_poly.entity_id
_entity_poly.type
_entity_poly.pdbx_seq_one_letter_code
_entity_poly.pdbx_strand_id
1 'polypeptide(L)'
;MKKCIIFLALFCCSFSWGQRKVILDTIQKFIKARIDDQKIKAPVDDFFANYLSAKPISEGELWEDKAGICMDVLNEKNRVVYYPAKFDVSSINISFNAFSIEDQEDPAGREQYIQQFLKNERSKIQKSAYFNHVKYQYLNYKTKKFEINTGDILIENKRHSTFFRSKGDYVYGLAVANTHLRNMGKAIFKLYIFDKKLLSPEAQSEIQQKRNTSSTIDKTDFPLYHNKRINELITLLKDLLKSDPTYKKDQKLVDIYNKLKEEEPLDRENIRLVQNDLVYLADLKIKETSENKWYVYDLRNIAHLAAHSLADIYYGNKDYPMAEKYFLKALYDTPYEDRSATTVKKDNERIFLDLVDIYEAQNKTDAAIAHLLPLLASYYYEKKSNEKLIAYIPNEKSSHATFEKDIRKALLSAHTTDDGNIEITFRGHKVAFWYHNIPQFLEVVRNGDFYKSL
;
A
#
# COMPACT_ATOMS: atom_id res chain seq x y z
N MET A 1 13.55 29.56 -18.29
CA MET A 1 12.41 29.13 -19.13
C MET A 1 12.84 28.63 -20.51
N LYS A 2 13.54 27.49 -20.58
CA LYS A 2 13.73 26.65 -21.79
C LYS A 2 14.04 25.27 -21.23
N LYS A 3 13.19 24.24 -21.43
CA LYS A 3 13.36 22.79 -21.08
C LYS A 3 12.03 22.05 -20.75
N CYS A 4 10.88 22.51 -21.26
CA CYS A 4 9.61 21.75 -21.26
C CYS A 4 9.30 21.11 -22.64
N ILE A 5 10.30 20.90 -23.49
CA ILE A 5 10.09 20.57 -24.91
C ILE A 5 9.60 19.14 -25.14
N ILE A 6 9.81 18.18 -24.22
CA ILE A 6 9.54 16.75 -24.53
C ILE A 6 8.10 16.35 -24.19
N PHE A 7 7.55 16.83 -23.07
CA PHE A 7 6.10 16.77 -22.89
C PHE A 7 5.41 17.67 -23.91
N LEU A 8 5.91 18.87 -24.26
CA LEU A 8 5.33 19.62 -25.40
C LEU A 8 5.49 18.93 -26.76
N ALA A 9 6.52 18.13 -27.02
CA ALA A 9 6.65 17.39 -28.29
C ALA A 9 5.81 16.10 -28.32
N LEU A 10 5.32 15.63 -27.17
CA LEU A 10 4.40 14.50 -27.05
C LEU A 10 2.93 14.95 -26.79
N PHE A 11 2.70 16.13 -26.19
CA PHE A 11 1.40 16.76 -25.92
C PHE A 11 1.03 17.89 -26.89
N CYS A 12 1.97 18.64 -27.47
CA CYS A 12 1.70 19.75 -28.41
C CYS A 12 2.02 19.42 -29.88
N CYS A 13 2.19 18.15 -30.24
CA CYS A 13 2.21 17.74 -31.65
C CYS A 13 0.79 17.53 -32.19
N SER A 14 -0.04 18.55 -32.09
CA SER A 14 -0.90 18.90 -33.21
C SER A 14 0.04 19.15 -34.40
N PHE A 15 0.32 18.17 -35.26
CA PHE A 15 0.75 18.29 -36.69
C PHE A 15 1.32 16.96 -37.25
N SER A 16 0.52 16.26 -38.07
CA SER A 16 0.91 15.25 -39.10
C SER A 16 1.66 13.96 -38.69
N TRP A 17 1.40 12.88 -39.43
CA TRP A 17 2.06 11.56 -39.32
C TRP A 17 3.61 11.62 -39.40
N GLY A 18 4.16 12.66 -40.03
CA GLY A 18 5.60 12.86 -40.22
C GLY A 18 6.39 13.14 -38.93
N GLN A 19 5.87 13.97 -38.01
CA GLN A 19 6.57 14.31 -36.77
C GLN A 19 6.64 13.14 -35.79
N ARG A 20 5.59 12.32 -35.75
CA ARG A 20 5.53 11.08 -34.96
C ARG A 20 6.61 10.08 -35.40
N LYS A 21 6.74 9.87 -36.72
CA LYS A 21 7.74 8.96 -37.28
C LYS A 21 9.15 9.39 -36.89
N VAL A 22 9.45 10.69 -36.95
CA VAL A 22 10.74 11.25 -36.54
C VAL A 22 11.08 10.95 -35.08
N ILE A 23 10.13 11.05 -34.14
CA ILE A 23 10.35 10.75 -32.73
C ILE A 23 10.62 9.25 -32.51
N LEU A 24 9.82 8.37 -33.13
CA LEU A 24 10.00 6.92 -33.00
C LEU A 24 11.30 6.45 -33.64
N ASP A 25 11.66 6.99 -34.81
CA ASP A 25 12.95 6.73 -35.48
C ASP A 25 14.11 7.19 -34.59
N THR A 26 13.95 8.30 -33.87
CA THR A 26 14.94 8.82 -32.91
C THR A 26 15.10 7.88 -31.71
N ILE A 27 14.00 7.42 -31.10
CA ILE A 27 14.03 6.45 -29.99
C ILE A 27 14.69 5.14 -30.46
N GLN A 28 14.28 4.63 -31.62
CA GLN A 28 14.86 3.41 -32.20
C GLN A 28 16.36 3.59 -32.45
N LYS A 29 16.80 4.74 -32.97
CA LYS A 29 18.22 5.04 -33.18
C LYS A 29 19.00 5.04 -31.86
N PHE A 30 18.46 5.64 -30.79
CA PHE A 30 19.11 5.63 -29.48
C PHE A 30 19.24 4.23 -28.89
N ILE A 31 18.19 3.41 -29.00
CA ILE A 31 18.21 2.02 -28.53
C ILE A 31 19.22 1.19 -29.35
N LYS A 32 19.17 1.29 -30.68
CA LYS A 32 20.09 0.57 -31.58
C LYS A 32 21.55 0.95 -31.36
N ALA A 33 21.83 2.22 -31.06
CA ALA A 33 23.19 2.68 -30.78
C ALA A 33 23.79 2.08 -29.48
N ARG A 34 22.95 1.49 -28.61
CA ARG A 34 23.39 0.81 -27.38
C ARG A 34 23.59 -0.69 -27.57
N ILE A 35 23.20 -1.27 -28.69
CA ILE A 35 23.20 -2.72 -28.91
C ILE A 35 23.98 -3.06 -30.18
N ASP A 36 25.21 -3.53 -29.99
CA ASP A 36 26.11 -4.03 -31.04
C ASP A 36 26.02 -5.55 -31.19
N ASP A 37 25.68 -6.27 -30.11
CA ASP A 37 25.51 -7.73 -30.16
C ASP A 37 24.26 -8.11 -30.98
N GLN A 38 24.47 -8.84 -32.08
CA GLN A 38 23.41 -9.22 -33.00
C GLN A 38 22.34 -10.11 -32.37
N LYS A 39 22.68 -10.95 -31.38
CA LYS A 39 21.72 -11.82 -30.69
C LYS A 39 20.78 -11.00 -29.80
N ILE A 40 21.30 -9.96 -29.16
CA ILE A 40 20.52 -9.03 -28.33
C ILE A 40 19.70 -8.08 -29.22
N LYS A 41 20.26 -7.71 -30.37
CA LYS A 41 19.65 -6.78 -31.31
C LYS A 41 18.44 -7.35 -32.04
N ALA A 42 18.47 -8.64 -32.41
CA ALA A 42 17.41 -9.24 -33.21
C ALA A 42 16.00 -9.12 -32.59
N PRO A 43 15.76 -9.46 -31.30
CA PRO A 43 14.45 -9.28 -30.67
C PRO A 43 13.98 -7.81 -30.60
N VAL A 44 14.92 -6.88 -30.42
CA VAL A 44 14.64 -5.44 -30.38
C VAL A 44 14.26 -4.90 -31.76
N ASP A 45 14.95 -5.36 -32.80
CA ASP A 45 14.64 -5.01 -34.19
C ASP A 45 13.27 -5.55 -34.60
N ASP A 46 12.96 -6.78 -34.20
CA ASP A 46 11.65 -7.40 -34.43
C ASP A 46 10.52 -6.67 -33.71
N PHE A 47 10.76 -6.21 -32.47
CA PHE A 47 9.84 -5.34 -31.76
C PHE A 47 9.53 -4.08 -32.56
N PHE A 48 10.56 -3.35 -33.02
CA PHE A 48 10.34 -2.08 -33.74
C PHE A 48 9.68 -2.28 -35.10
N ALA A 49 10.04 -3.33 -35.84
CA ALA A 49 9.39 -3.66 -37.11
C ALA A 49 7.88 -3.87 -36.93
N ASN A 50 7.49 -4.54 -35.84
CA ASN A 50 6.08 -4.76 -35.52
C ASN A 50 5.40 -3.53 -34.92
N TYR A 51 6.04 -2.80 -34.01
CA TYR A 51 5.50 -1.61 -33.36
C TYR A 51 5.23 -0.47 -34.35
N LEU A 52 6.13 -0.25 -35.32
CA LEU A 52 5.98 0.82 -36.31
C LEU A 52 4.84 0.55 -37.29
N SER A 53 4.59 -0.73 -37.62
CA SER A 53 3.51 -1.17 -38.51
C SER A 53 2.19 -1.46 -37.79
N ALA A 54 2.17 -1.46 -36.46
CA ALA A 54 0.97 -1.68 -35.65
C ALA A 54 0.00 -0.49 -35.73
N LYS A 55 -1.29 -0.72 -35.50
CA LYS A 55 -2.28 0.37 -35.34
C LYS A 55 -2.32 0.84 -33.88
N PRO A 56 -2.81 2.06 -33.59
CA PRO A 56 -3.13 2.42 -32.21
C PRO A 56 -4.01 1.35 -31.55
N ILE A 57 -3.78 1.08 -30.26
CA ILE A 57 -4.58 0.10 -29.51
C ILE A 57 -6.02 0.61 -29.37
N SER A 58 -7.00 -0.29 -29.45
CA SER A 58 -8.39 0.06 -29.16
C SER A 58 -8.66 0.07 -27.65
N GLU A 59 -9.70 0.78 -27.21
CA GLU A 59 -10.11 0.75 -25.79
C GLU A 59 -10.48 -0.67 -25.33
N GLY A 60 -11.21 -1.45 -26.15
CA GLY A 60 -11.57 -2.83 -25.82
C GLY A 60 -10.35 -3.69 -25.52
N GLU A 61 -9.28 -3.54 -26.30
CA GLU A 61 -8.02 -4.24 -26.09
C GLU A 61 -7.26 -3.77 -24.84
N LEU A 62 -7.61 -2.64 -24.23
CA LEU A 62 -7.07 -2.22 -22.94
C LEU A 62 -7.86 -2.75 -21.74
N TRP A 63 -9.03 -3.36 -21.95
CA TRP A 63 -9.88 -3.86 -20.88
C TRP A 63 -9.69 -5.35 -20.56
N GLU A 64 -8.73 -6.00 -21.21
CA GLU A 64 -8.46 -7.42 -21.00
C GLU A 64 -7.04 -7.61 -20.44
N ASP A 65 -6.96 -8.46 -19.42
CA ASP A 65 -5.73 -9.00 -18.88
C ASP A 65 -4.87 -9.65 -20.00
N LYS A 66 -3.57 -9.31 -20.07
CA LYS A 66 -2.61 -9.93 -21.01
C LYS A 66 -1.32 -10.33 -20.32
N ALA A 67 -0.63 -11.31 -20.87
CA ALA A 67 0.70 -11.73 -20.42
C ALA A 67 1.69 -11.72 -21.59
N GLY A 68 2.97 -11.56 -21.29
CA GLY A 68 4.05 -11.60 -22.26
C GLY A 68 5.39 -11.25 -21.65
N ILE A 69 6.22 -10.49 -22.37
CA ILE A 69 7.58 -10.13 -21.92
C ILE A 69 7.86 -8.63 -21.96
N CYS A 70 8.84 -8.21 -21.19
CA CYS A 70 9.44 -6.89 -21.22
C CYS A 70 10.94 -7.02 -21.54
N MET A 71 11.44 -6.13 -22.40
CA MET A 71 12.87 -5.93 -22.65
C MET A 71 13.28 -4.57 -22.10
N ASP A 72 14.08 -4.57 -21.04
CA ASP A 72 14.67 -3.37 -20.46
C ASP A 72 15.98 -3.07 -21.20
N VAL A 73 15.97 -2.01 -22.01
CA VAL A 73 17.17 -1.49 -22.65
C VAL A 73 17.79 -0.46 -21.73
N LEU A 74 18.85 -0.87 -21.03
CA LEU A 74 19.55 -0.02 -20.07
C LEU A 74 20.46 1.00 -20.79
N ASN A 75 21.11 1.86 -20.02
CA ASN A 75 21.95 2.91 -20.58
C ASN A 75 23.35 2.38 -20.96
N GLU A 76 23.77 1.24 -20.40
CA GLU A 76 25.04 0.60 -20.71
C GLU A 76 24.98 -0.16 -22.03
N LYS A 77 26.14 -0.25 -22.68
CA LYS A 77 26.28 -0.93 -23.97
C LYS A 77 26.01 -2.43 -23.84
N ASN A 78 25.22 -2.97 -24.75
CA ASN A 78 24.77 -4.37 -24.83
C ASN A 78 24.02 -4.87 -23.58
N ARG A 79 23.52 -3.97 -22.71
CA ARG A 79 22.83 -4.37 -21.49
C ARG A 79 21.32 -4.36 -21.71
N VAL A 80 20.77 -5.52 -22.06
CA VAL A 80 19.32 -5.76 -22.16
C VAL A 80 18.93 -6.84 -21.18
N VAL A 81 17.89 -6.58 -20.38
CA VAL A 81 17.34 -7.55 -19.43
C VAL A 81 15.93 -7.92 -19.82
N TYR A 82 15.60 -9.20 -19.74
CA TYR A 82 14.30 -9.73 -20.10
C TYR A 82 13.52 -10.11 -18.85
N TYR A 83 12.24 -9.78 -18.83
CA TYR A 83 11.33 -10.10 -17.74
C TYR A 83 9.99 -10.62 -18.27
N PRO A 84 9.29 -11.49 -17.53
CA PRO A 84 7.86 -11.68 -17.76
C PRO A 84 7.13 -10.35 -17.55
N ALA A 85 6.03 -10.17 -18.27
CA ALA A 85 5.21 -8.99 -18.20
C ALA A 85 3.74 -9.39 -18.12
N LYS A 86 3.01 -8.73 -17.23
CA LYS A 86 1.56 -8.82 -17.11
C LYS A 86 0.99 -7.42 -17.37
N PHE A 87 0.01 -7.34 -18.24
CA PHE A 87 -0.89 -6.19 -18.37
C PHE A 87 -2.15 -6.53 -17.58
N ASP A 88 -2.37 -5.83 -16.48
CA ASP A 88 -3.45 -6.05 -15.52
C ASP A 88 -4.46 -4.89 -15.59
N VAL A 89 -5.75 -5.21 -15.53
CA VAL A 89 -6.86 -4.27 -15.67
C VAL A 89 -7.76 -4.37 -14.43
N SER A 90 -7.70 -3.37 -13.54
CA SER A 90 -8.64 -3.29 -12.39
C SER A 90 -9.94 -2.57 -12.77
N SER A 91 -11.09 -3.21 -12.51
CA SER A 91 -12.44 -2.68 -12.80
C SER A 91 -12.97 -1.67 -11.78
N ILE A 92 -12.28 -1.44 -10.65
CA ILE A 92 -12.79 -0.63 -9.53
C ILE A 92 -12.36 0.85 -9.64
N ASN A 93 -11.35 1.16 -10.45
CA ASN A 93 -10.97 2.52 -10.83
C ASN A 93 -10.13 2.41 -12.12
N ILE A 94 -10.39 3.25 -13.11
CA ILE A 94 -9.77 3.29 -14.46
C ILE A 94 -8.28 3.72 -14.39
N SER A 95 -7.55 3.29 -13.37
CA SER A 95 -6.34 3.96 -12.91
C SER A 95 -5.26 2.99 -12.47
N PHE A 96 -5.22 1.74 -12.92
CA PHE A 96 -4.13 0.84 -12.56
C PHE A 96 -3.72 -0.04 -13.73
N ASN A 97 -2.78 0.45 -14.53
CA ASN A 97 -2.05 -0.28 -15.57
C ASN A 97 -0.58 -0.37 -15.15
N ALA A 98 -0.19 -1.46 -14.53
CA ALA A 98 1.17 -1.59 -14.07
C ALA A 98 2.02 -2.46 -14.99
N PHE A 99 3.30 -2.10 -15.05
CA PHE A 99 4.29 -2.74 -15.91
C PHE A 99 5.55 -3.11 -15.12
N SER A 100 6.14 -4.23 -15.55
CA SER A 100 7.43 -4.82 -15.14
C SER A 100 7.38 -5.63 -13.85
N ILE A 101 7.49 -6.95 -13.99
CA ILE A 101 7.72 -7.91 -12.90
C ILE A 101 9.24 -8.12 -12.78
N GLU A 102 9.83 -7.80 -11.63
CA GLU A 102 11.09 -8.42 -11.22
C GLU A 102 10.74 -9.64 -10.37
N ASP A 103 10.78 -10.82 -10.98
CA ASP A 103 10.71 -12.07 -10.23
C ASP A 103 12.15 -12.54 -9.96
N GLN A 104 12.53 -12.47 -8.68
CA GLN A 104 13.81 -12.94 -8.17
C GLN A 104 13.72 -14.34 -7.54
N GLU A 105 12.52 -14.91 -7.41
CA GLU A 105 12.28 -16.15 -6.66
C GLU A 105 12.57 -17.41 -7.49
N ASP A 106 12.32 -17.39 -8.82
CA ASP A 106 12.65 -18.51 -9.73
C ASP A 106 13.36 -18.06 -11.03
N PRO A 107 14.69 -17.88 -10.99
CA PRO A 107 15.47 -17.46 -12.16
C PRO A 107 15.42 -18.45 -13.34
N ALA A 108 15.31 -19.76 -13.07
CA ALA A 108 15.31 -20.80 -14.10
C ALA A 108 13.96 -20.87 -14.82
N GLY A 109 12.85 -20.81 -14.07
CA GLY A 109 11.51 -20.69 -14.63
C GLY A 109 11.33 -19.42 -15.45
N ARG A 110 11.91 -18.30 -14.98
CA ARG A 110 11.94 -17.02 -15.72
C ARG A 110 12.65 -17.14 -17.06
N GLU A 111 13.87 -17.66 -17.07
CA GLU A 111 14.66 -17.89 -18.29
C GLU A 111 13.88 -18.77 -19.29
N GLN A 112 13.31 -19.87 -18.80
CA GLN A 112 12.52 -20.80 -19.61
C GLN A 112 11.27 -20.14 -20.21
N TYR A 113 10.55 -19.35 -19.41
CA TYR A 113 9.38 -18.60 -19.86
C TYR A 113 9.72 -17.64 -21.01
N ILE A 114 10.79 -16.85 -20.85
CA ILE A 114 11.24 -15.89 -21.86
C ILE A 114 11.62 -16.61 -23.15
N GLN A 115 12.39 -17.71 -23.05
CA GLN A 115 12.80 -18.51 -24.21
C GLN A 115 11.61 -19.11 -24.95
N GLN A 116 10.62 -19.66 -24.22
CA GLN A 116 9.41 -20.21 -24.82
C GLN A 116 8.55 -19.12 -25.47
N PHE A 117 8.49 -17.92 -24.87
CA PHE A 117 7.75 -16.78 -25.42
C PHE A 117 8.37 -16.32 -26.74
N LEU A 118 9.70 -16.12 -26.77
CA LEU A 118 10.42 -15.73 -28.00
C LEU A 118 10.33 -16.77 -29.12
N LYS A 119 10.09 -18.04 -28.78
CA LYS A 119 9.85 -19.14 -29.74
C LYS A 119 8.37 -19.33 -30.12
N ASN A 120 7.47 -18.48 -29.62
CA ASN A 120 6.02 -18.58 -29.81
C ASN A 120 5.40 -19.91 -29.30
N GLU A 121 5.98 -20.52 -28.26
CA GLU A 121 5.55 -21.82 -27.72
C GLU A 121 4.43 -21.69 -26.68
N ARG A 122 3.32 -21.03 -27.04
CA ARG A 122 2.19 -20.70 -26.15
C ARG A 122 1.72 -21.87 -25.28
N SER A 123 1.55 -23.04 -25.89
CA SER A 123 1.04 -24.24 -25.20
C SER A 123 1.99 -24.78 -24.13
N LYS A 124 3.31 -24.57 -24.29
CA LYS A 124 4.30 -24.95 -23.27
C LYS A 124 4.27 -23.97 -22.11
N ILE A 125 4.17 -22.68 -22.40
CA ILE A 125 4.07 -21.62 -21.39
C ILE A 125 2.82 -21.85 -20.54
N GLN A 126 1.66 -22.04 -21.17
CA GLN A 126 0.37 -22.23 -20.50
C GLN A 126 0.34 -23.43 -19.55
N LYS A 127 1.14 -24.47 -19.83
CA LYS A 127 1.26 -25.67 -19.01
C LYS A 127 2.36 -25.58 -17.95
N SER A 128 3.20 -24.55 -17.98
CA SER A 128 4.30 -24.39 -17.03
C SER A 128 3.79 -23.95 -15.65
N ALA A 129 4.41 -24.49 -14.59
CA ALA A 129 4.13 -24.05 -13.23
C ALA A 129 4.43 -22.55 -13.03
N TYR A 130 5.52 -22.08 -13.66
CA TYR A 130 5.94 -20.68 -13.62
C TYR A 130 4.89 -19.72 -14.18
N PHE A 131 4.15 -20.12 -15.22
CA PHE A 131 3.10 -19.26 -15.78
C PHE A 131 1.93 -19.00 -14.82
N ASN A 132 1.65 -19.93 -13.90
CA ASN A 132 0.68 -19.68 -12.84
C ASN A 132 1.13 -18.53 -11.94
N HIS A 133 2.43 -18.38 -11.66
CA HIS A 133 2.96 -17.24 -10.93
C HIS A 133 2.74 -15.94 -11.74
N VAL A 134 3.19 -15.91 -13.00
CA VAL A 134 3.10 -14.73 -13.87
C VAL A 134 1.66 -14.24 -14.06
N LYS A 135 0.67 -15.15 -14.20
CA LYS A 135 -0.71 -14.76 -14.52
C LYS A 135 -1.48 -14.13 -13.36
N TYR A 136 -1.10 -14.41 -12.10
CA TYR A 136 -1.73 -13.80 -10.91
C TYR A 136 -0.92 -12.64 -10.31
N GLN A 137 0.24 -12.31 -10.87
CA GLN A 137 0.97 -11.14 -10.43
C GLN A 137 0.20 -9.86 -10.78
N TYR A 138 0.09 -8.98 -9.80
CA TYR A 138 -0.49 -7.65 -9.92
C TYR A 138 0.50 -6.62 -9.36
N LEU A 139 0.41 -5.40 -9.85
CA LEU A 139 1.24 -4.29 -9.41
C LEU A 139 0.30 -3.11 -9.15
N ASN A 140 0.34 -2.56 -7.93
CA ASN A 140 -0.58 -1.51 -7.49
C ASN A 140 -0.05 -0.10 -7.85
N TYR A 141 0.18 0.18 -9.14
CA TYR A 141 0.56 1.53 -9.57
C TYR A 141 -0.64 2.30 -10.11
N LYS A 142 -0.91 3.47 -9.51
CA LYS A 142 -1.88 4.41 -10.09
C LYS A 142 -1.41 4.89 -11.45
N THR A 143 -2.29 4.81 -12.44
CA THR A 143 -2.08 5.23 -13.82
C THR A 143 -3.12 6.21 -14.29
N LYS A 144 -2.71 7.06 -15.21
CA LYS A 144 -3.58 7.98 -15.93
C LYS A 144 -3.57 7.60 -17.41
N LYS A 145 -4.76 7.53 -18.00
CA LYS A 145 -4.95 7.32 -19.43
C LYS A 145 -5.15 8.68 -20.10
N PHE A 146 -4.41 8.92 -21.17
CA PHE A 146 -4.57 10.09 -22.03
C PHE A 146 -4.72 9.62 -23.47
N GLU A 147 -5.73 10.14 -24.15
CA GLU A 147 -5.80 10.02 -25.60
C GLU A 147 -5.05 11.20 -26.23
N ILE A 148 -4.20 10.92 -27.20
CA ILE A 148 -3.43 11.94 -27.92
C ILE A 148 -4.01 12.05 -29.32
N ASN A 149 -3.97 13.25 -29.91
CA ASN A 149 -4.54 13.60 -31.22
C ASN A 149 -4.07 12.72 -32.42
N THR A 150 -3.14 11.79 -32.20
CA THR A 150 -2.72 10.75 -33.17
C THR A 150 -3.55 9.46 -33.09
N GLY A 151 -4.55 9.41 -32.21
CA GLY A 151 -5.34 8.22 -31.88
C GLY A 151 -4.59 7.21 -31.00
N ASP A 152 -3.36 7.52 -30.58
CA ASP A 152 -2.60 6.67 -29.65
C ASP A 152 -3.05 6.92 -28.21
N ILE A 153 -3.15 5.83 -27.45
CA ILE A 153 -3.44 5.87 -26.03
C ILE A 153 -2.11 5.84 -25.27
N LEU A 154 -1.91 6.88 -24.46
CA LEU A 154 -0.81 7.00 -23.52
C LEU A 154 -1.30 6.57 -22.14
N ILE A 155 -0.59 5.64 -21.54
CA ILE A 155 -0.78 5.22 -20.16
C ILE A 155 0.44 5.67 -19.38
N GLU A 156 0.23 6.57 -18.42
CA GLU A 156 1.28 7.07 -17.55
C GLU A 156 1.09 6.55 -16.15
N ASN A 157 2.16 6.03 -15.55
CA ASN A 157 2.28 5.84 -14.13
C ASN A 157 3.38 6.73 -13.58
N LYS A 158 3.65 6.68 -12.29
CA LYS A 158 4.71 7.50 -11.67
C LYS A 158 6.10 7.27 -12.27
N ARG A 159 6.39 6.03 -12.66
CA ARG A 159 7.72 5.59 -13.12
C ARG A 159 7.89 5.68 -14.63
N HIS A 160 6.83 5.48 -15.41
CA HIS A 160 6.89 5.35 -16.86
C HIS A 160 5.70 5.98 -17.58
N SER A 161 5.98 6.54 -18.76
CA SER A 161 5.00 6.92 -19.78
C SER A 161 5.05 5.88 -20.90
N THR A 162 3.92 5.21 -21.17
CA THR A 162 3.86 4.05 -22.07
C THR A 162 2.82 4.21 -23.17
N PHE A 163 3.25 3.97 -24.41
CA PHE A 163 2.39 3.99 -25.59
C PHE A 163 2.07 2.58 -26.04
N PHE A 164 0.79 2.31 -26.34
CA PHE A 164 0.32 0.99 -26.75
C PHE A 164 -0.15 0.94 -28.19
N ARG A 165 0.25 -0.12 -28.88
CA ARG A 165 -0.16 -0.41 -30.26
C ARG A 165 -0.49 -1.87 -30.43
N SER A 166 -1.37 -2.17 -31.37
CA SER A 166 -1.91 -3.51 -31.60
C SER A 166 -1.64 -3.97 -33.02
N LYS A 167 -1.20 -5.23 -33.17
CA LYS A 167 -1.02 -5.89 -34.47
C LYS A 167 -1.22 -7.39 -34.34
N GLY A 168 -2.25 -7.90 -35.04
CA GLY A 168 -2.59 -9.32 -35.01
C GLY A 168 -2.88 -9.81 -33.58
N ASP A 169 -2.22 -10.89 -33.17
CA ASP A 169 -2.35 -11.50 -31.85
C ASP A 169 -1.57 -10.76 -30.74
N TYR A 170 -0.88 -9.66 -31.07
CA TYR A 170 0.04 -9.00 -30.14
C TYR A 170 -0.33 -7.55 -29.85
N VAL A 171 -0.03 -7.13 -28.62
CA VAL A 171 -0.01 -5.75 -28.18
C VAL A 171 1.43 -5.38 -27.82
N TYR A 172 1.88 -4.23 -28.30
CA TYR A 172 3.23 -3.74 -28.10
C TYR A 172 3.19 -2.46 -27.28
N GLY A 173 3.99 -2.41 -26.22
CA GLY A 173 4.14 -1.24 -25.36
C GLY A 173 5.54 -0.64 -25.50
N LEU A 174 5.64 0.66 -25.76
CA LEU A 174 6.90 1.40 -25.70
C LEU A 174 6.85 2.34 -24.49
N ALA A 175 7.66 2.06 -23.48
CA ALA A 175 7.73 2.87 -22.27
C ALA A 175 9.06 3.59 -22.13
N VAL A 176 8.99 4.80 -21.57
CA VAL A 176 10.15 5.61 -21.21
C VAL A 176 10.08 5.93 -19.73
N ALA A 177 11.19 5.77 -19.01
CA ALA A 177 11.27 6.16 -17.60
C ALA A 177 11.09 7.68 -17.42
N ASN A 178 10.17 8.07 -16.54
CA ASN A 178 9.77 9.45 -16.31
C ASN A 178 10.93 10.33 -15.80
N THR A 179 11.83 9.73 -15.04
CA THR A 179 13.06 10.35 -14.51
C THR A 179 14.01 10.86 -15.59
N HIS A 180 13.91 10.35 -16.82
CA HIS A 180 14.81 10.66 -17.91
C HIS A 180 14.13 11.34 -19.11
N LEU A 181 12.87 11.76 -18.97
CA LEU A 181 12.12 12.46 -20.02
C LEU A 181 12.77 13.77 -20.49
N ARG A 182 13.78 14.29 -19.78
CA ARG A 182 14.54 15.48 -20.17
C ARG A 182 15.88 15.18 -20.86
N ASN A 183 16.27 13.90 -20.96
CA ASN A 183 17.53 13.46 -21.56
C ASN A 183 17.40 12.05 -22.18
N MET A 184 16.95 11.98 -23.44
CA MET A 184 16.74 10.70 -24.14
C MET A 184 18.01 9.85 -24.26
N GLY A 185 19.19 10.48 -24.38
CA GLY A 185 20.46 9.77 -24.46
C GLY A 185 20.76 8.91 -23.22
N LYS A 186 20.20 9.27 -22.06
CA LYS A 186 20.32 8.54 -20.79
C LYS A 186 19.03 7.83 -20.35
N ALA A 187 17.97 7.87 -21.17
CA ALA A 187 16.70 7.27 -20.81
C ALA A 187 16.78 5.75 -20.82
N ILE A 188 16.11 5.12 -19.85
CA ILE A 188 15.84 3.69 -19.83
C ILE A 188 14.56 3.47 -20.63
N PHE A 189 14.63 2.56 -21.59
CA PHE A 189 13.50 2.20 -22.44
C PHE A 189 13.03 0.80 -22.08
N LYS A 190 11.72 0.61 -21.97
CA LYS A 190 11.13 -0.71 -21.79
C LYS A 190 10.24 -1.04 -22.98
N LEU A 191 10.46 -2.22 -23.56
CA LEU A 191 9.74 -2.70 -24.74
C LEU A 191 8.89 -3.91 -24.34
N TYR A 192 7.57 -3.73 -24.32
CA TYR A 192 6.63 -4.77 -23.93
C TYR A 192 6.05 -5.48 -25.14
N ILE A 193 6.01 -6.80 -25.10
CA ILE A 193 5.29 -7.63 -26.07
C ILE A 193 4.30 -8.48 -25.30
N PHE A 194 3.02 -8.17 -25.46
CA PHE A 194 1.92 -8.92 -24.87
C PHE A 194 1.24 -9.77 -25.92
N ASP A 195 0.97 -11.02 -25.57
CA ASP A 195 0.23 -11.95 -26.42
C ASP A 195 -1.22 -12.04 -25.93
N LYS A 196 -2.15 -11.67 -26.81
CA LYS A 196 -3.59 -11.62 -26.52
C LYS A 196 -4.18 -13.00 -26.23
N LYS A 197 -3.54 -14.08 -26.70
CA LYS A 197 -4.03 -15.47 -26.57
C LYS A 197 -3.27 -16.27 -25.53
N LEU A 198 -2.25 -15.68 -24.88
CA LEU A 198 -1.45 -16.40 -23.90
C LEU A 198 -2.25 -16.67 -22.61
N LEU A 199 -3.10 -15.74 -22.19
CA LEU A 199 -4.12 -15.99 -21.18
C LEU A 199 -5.36 -16.57 -21.87
N SER A 200 -5.75 -17.79 -21.49
CA SER A 200 -6.99 -18.38 -22.00
C SER A 200 -8.22 -17.69 -21.42
N PRO A 201 -9.39 -17.77 -22.06
CA PRO A 201 -10.64 -17.23 -21.51
C PRO A 201 -10.95 -17.75 -20.10
N GLU A 202 -10.63 -19.02 -19.82
CA GLU A 202 -10.77 -19.61 -18.48
C GLU A 202 -9.82 -18.96 -17.48
N ALA A 203 -8.56 -18.74 -17.86
CA ALA A 203 -7.59 -18.04 -17.01
C ALA A 203 -7.99 -16.59 -16.75
N GLN A 204 -8.54 -15.88 -17.75
CA GLN A 204 -9.07 -14.53 -17.57
C GLN A 204 -10.26 -14.52 -16.60
N SER A 205 -11.18 -15.47 -16.74
CA SER A 205 -12.33 -15.63 -15.84
C SER A 205 -11.87 -15.94 -14.41
N GLU A 206 -10.88 -16.82 -14.26
CA GLU A 206 -10.32 -17.19 -12.96
C GLU A 206 -9.60 -16.02 -12.29
N ILE A 207 -8.83 -15.22 -13.04
CA ILE A 207 -8.19 -13.99 -12.55
C ILE A 207 -9.27 -13.02 -12.07
N GLN A 208 -10.33 -12.80 -12.85
CA GLN A 208 -11.41 -11.91 -12.47
C GLN A 208 -12.19 -12.41 -11.25
N GLN A 209 -12.44 -13.72 -11.14
CA GLN A 209 -13.05 -14.34 -9.97
C GLN A 209 -12.17 -14.18 -8.73
N LYS A 210 -10.87 -14.48 -8.83
CA LYS A 210 -9.91 -14.28 -7.73
C LYS A 210 -9.84 -12.82 -7.29
N ARG A 211 -9.88 -11.88 -8.24
CA ARG A 211 -9.94 -10.43 -8.00
C ARG A 211 -11.22 -10.05 -7.27
N ASN A 212 -12.37 -10.60 -7.67
CA ASN A 212 -13.65 -10.36 -7.01
C ASN A 212 -13.68 -10.99 -5.60
N THR A 213 -13.11 -12.18 -5.40
CA THR A 213 -12.99 -12.79 -4.08
C THR A 213 -11.97 -12.11 -3.18
N SER A 214 -10.85 -11.59 -3.70
CA SER A 214 -9.89 -10.82 -2.90
C SER A 214 -10.41 -9.43 -2.55
N SER A 215 -11.27 -8.85 -3.40
CA SER A 215 -11.96 -7.59 -3.10
C SER A 215 -13.20 -7.76 -2.20
N THR A 216 -13.77 -8.97 -2.07
CA THR A 216 -14.78 -9.29 -1.06
C THR A 216 -14.20 -9.87 0.24
N ILE A 217 -13.00 -10.45 0.23
CA ILE A 217 -12.36 -11.00 1.45
C ILE A 217 -11.65 -9.91 2.27
N ASP A 218 -11.55 -8.66 1.81
CA ASP A 218 -10.65 -7.73 2.51
C ASP A 218 -11.03 -6.24 2.43
N LYS A 219 -12.33 -5.92 2.36
CA LYS A 219 -12.81 -4.55 2.63
C LYS A 219 -13.67 -4.43 3.89
N THR A 220 -14.12 -5.54 4.44
CA THR A 220 -15.05 -5.57 5.58
C THR A 220 -14.42 -6.01 6.88
N ASP A 221 -13.27 -6.67 6.87
CA ASP A 221 -12.77 -7.26 8.10
C ASP A 221 -11.91 -6.27 8.89
N PHE A 222 -10.95 -5.54 8.29
CA PHE A 222 -10.12 -4.57 9.04
C PHE A 222 -9.67 -3.36 8.19
N PRO A 223 -10.38 -2.23 8.23
CA PRO A 223 -9.89 -1.00 7.61
C PRO A 223 -8.70 -0.44 8.40
N LEU A 224 -7.58 -0.10 7.74
CA LEU A 224 -6.55 0.74 8.37
C LEU A 224 -7.24 2.00 8.90
N TYR A 225 -7.17 2.22 10.21
CA TYR A 225 -7.89 3.31 10.86
C TYR A 225 -7.45 4.67 10.31
N HIS A 226 -6.16 4.78 10.00
CA HIS A 226 -5.53 5.95 9.40
C HIS A 226 -5.40 5.87 7.87
N ASN A 227 -6.25 5.13 7.14
CA ASN A 227 -6.17 5.04 5.66
C ASN A 227 -6.03 6.41 4.95
N LYS A 228 -6.63 7.48 5.50
CA LYS A 228 -6.45 8.85 4.98
C LYS A 228 -5.22 9.55 5.57
N ARG A 229 -4.91 9.29 6.85
CA ARG A 229 -3.82 9.93 7.61
C ARG A 229 -2.46 9.28 7.44
N ILE A 230 -2.38 8.10 6.85
CA ILE A 230 -1.12 7.44 6.53
C ILE A 230 -0.30 8.28 5.54
N ASN A 231 -0.96 9.08 4.70
CA ASN A 231 -0.32 10.09 3.86
C ASN A 231 0.18 11.32 4.65
N GLU A 232 -0.35 11.58 5.85
CA GLU A 232 0.20 12.60 6.76
C GLU A 232 1.63 12.20 7.19
N LEU A 233 1.97 10.91 7.27
CA LEU A 233 3.34 10.45 7.54
C LEU A 233 4.36 11.08 6.56
N ILE A 234 4.03 11.15 5.27
CA ILE A 234 4.89 11.79 4.25
C ILE A 234 5.01 13.29 4.49
N THR A 235 3.90 13.93 4.86
CA THR A 235 3.85 15.38 5.12
C THR A 235 4.67 15.73 6.36
N LEU A 236 4.47 15.01 7.46
CA LEU A 236 5.20 15.19 8.71
C LEU A 236 6.69 14.91 8.55
N LEU A 237 7.08 13.85 7.82
CA LEU A 237 8.49 13.58 7.52
C LEU A 237 9.13 14.69 6.69
N LYS A 238 8.40 15.22 5.68
CA LYS A 238 8.85 16.37 4.90
C LYS A 238 9.08 17.60 5.78
N ASP A 239 8.18 17.85 6.73
CA ASP A 239 8.26 19.00 7.62
C ASP A 239 9.34 18.83 8.69
N LEU A 240 9.53 17.61 9.21
CA LEU A 240 10.66 17.26 10.08
C LEU A 240 12.00 17.48 9.37
N LEU A 241 12.14 16.98 8.15
CA LEU A 241 13.35 17.15 7.33
C LEU A 241 13.57 18.61 6.92
N LYS A 242 12.55 19.46 6.90
CA LYS A 242 12.73 20.89 6.60
C LYS A 242 13.12 21.71 7.81
N SER A 243 12.47 21.42 8.94
CA SER A 243 12.48 22.23 10.16
C SER A 243 13.80 22.20 10.91
N ASP A 244 14.45 21.04 10.96
CA ASP A 244 15.64 20.86 11.78
C ASP A 244 16.79 20.23 10.95
N PRO A 245 17.94 20.93 10.82
CA PRO A 245 19.10 20.44 10.07
C PRO A 245 19.69 19.12 10.59
N THR A 246 19.44 18.73 11.84
CA THR A 246 19.94 17.47 12.40
C THR A 246 19.32 16.27 11.71
N TYR A 247 18.01 16.28 11.46
CA TYR A 247 17.31 15.22 10.76
C TYR A 247 17.66 15.17 9.26
N LYS A 248 18.10 16.28 8.65
CA LYS A 248 18.64 16.25 7.27
C LYS A 248 19.92 15.43 7.14
N LYS A 249 20.66 15.26 8.22
CA LYS A 249 21.89 14.46 8.26
C LYS A 249 21.63 12.99 8.61
N ASP A 250 20.42 12.66 9.02
CA ASP A 250 19.98 11.29 9.22
C ASP A 250 19.64 10.67 7.85
N GLN A 251 20.63 9.99 7.26
CA GLN A 251 20.47 9.39 5.94
C GLN A 251 19.34 8.36 5.92
N LYS A 252 19.15 7.60 7.01
CA LYS A 252 18.08 6.60 7.10
C LYS A 252 16.71 7.29 7.03
N LEU A 253 16.52 8.37 7.78
CA LEU A 253 15.26 9.12 7.74
C LEU A 253 15.00 9.74 6.36
N VAL A 254 16.04 10.26 5.70
CA VAL A 254 15.95 10.80 4.33
C VAL A 254 15.57 9.71 3.32
N ASP A 255 16.17 8.53 3.43
CA ASP A 255 15.89 7.40 2.55
C ASP A 255 14.46 6.90 2.75
N ILE A 256 14.01 6.80 4.01
CA ILE A 256 12.63 6.43 4.36
C ILE A 256 11.64 7.45 3.78
N TYR A 257 11.90 8.76 3.94
CA TYR A 257 11.06 9.80 3.36
C TYR A 257 10.97 9.67 1.83
N ASN A 258 12.10 9.47 1.16
CA ASN A 258 12.12 9.32 -0.30
C ASN A 258 11.35 8.07 -0.74
N LYS A 259 11.51 6.95 -0.05
CA LYS A 259 10.80 5.70 -0.32
C LYS A 259 9.29 5.84 -0.11
N LEU A 260 8.86 6.39 1.03
CA LEU A 260 7.42 6.64 1.30
C LEU A 260 6.83 7.60 0.26
N LYS A 261 7.56 8.66 -0.09
CA LYS A 261 7.18 9.59 -1.14
C LYS A 261 7.09 8.89 -2.50
N GLU A 262 7.92 7.91 -2.80
CA GLU A 262 7.84 7.08 -4.02
C GLU A 262 6.58 6.21 -4.08
N GLU A 263 6.02 5.86 -2.93
CA GLU A 263 4.80 5.06 -2.81
C GLU A 263 3.51 5.90 -2.63
N GLU A 264 3.60 7.23 -2.60
CA GLU A 264 2.43 8.11 -2.47
C GLU A 264 1.43 7.97 -3.65
N PRO A 265 0.11 7.89 -3.40
CA PRO A 265 -0.53 7.92 -2.07
C PRO A 265 -0.41 6.58 -1.36
N LEU A 266 -0.05 6.64 -0.08
CA LEU A 266 0.00 5.49 0.78
C LEU A 266 -1.41 4.92 0.98
N ASP A 267 -1.50 3.60 0.84
CA ASP A 267 -2.66 2.75 1.08
C ASP A 267 -2.19 1.45 1.76
N ARG A 268 -3.11 0.51 2.01
CA ARG A 268 -2.77 -0.72 2.73
C ARG A 268 -1.73 -1.60 2.04
N GLU A 269 -1.66 -1.57 0.72
CA GLU A 269 -0.81 -2.47 -0.04
C GLU A 269 0.61 -1.93 -0.08
N ASN A 270 0.76 -0.62 -0.33
CA ASN A 270 2.08 -0.03 -0.45
C ASN A 270 2.74 0.29 0.91
N ILE A 271 1.97 0.49 1.99
CA ILE A 271 2.55 0.67 3.32
C ILE A 271 3.25 -0.62 3.81
N ARG A 272 2.79 -1.80 3.37
CA ARG A 272 3.46 -3.07 3.68
C ARG A 272 4.87 -3.14 3.08
N LEU A 273 5.12 -2.48 1.95
CA LEU A 273 6.43 -2.45 1.27
C LEU A 273 7.50 -1.66 2.06
N VAL A 274 7.07 -0.88 3.04
CA VAL A 274 7.92 -0.05 3.92
C VAL A 274 7.83 -0.52 5.38
N GLN A 275 7.31 -1.72 5.66
CA GLN A 275 7.15 -2.24 7.02
C GLN A 275 8.45 -2.16 7.86
N ASN A 276 9.59 -2.55 7.30
CA ASN A 276 10.89 -2.48 7.99
C ASN A 276 11.31 -1.03 8.32
N ASP A 277 10.91 -0.09 7.49
CA ASP A 277 11.19 1.33 7.66
C ASP A 277 10.30 1.94 8.75
N LEU A 278 9.04 1.48 8.85
CA LEU A 278 8.13 1.91 9.92
C LEU A 278 8.67 1.57 11.31
N VAL A 279 9.44 0.48 11.47
CA VAL A 279 10.04 0.14 12.77
C VAL A 279 10.96 1.26 13.25
N TYR A 280 11.74 1.84 12.34
CA TYR A 280 12.59 2.98 12.65
C TYR A 280 11.77 4.21 13.03
N LEU A 281 10.70 4.49 12.29
CA LEU A 281 9.84 5.64 12.53
C LEU A 281 9.06 5.52 13.85
N ALA A 282 8.62 4.32 14.22
CA ALA A 282 7.92 4.05 15.48
C ALA A 282 8.79 4.33 16.72
N ASP A 283 10.12 4.22 16.58
CA ASP A 283 11.07 4.51 17.66
C ASP A 283 11.71 5.92 17.55
N LEU A 284 11.29 6.72 16.57
CA LEU A 284 11.83 8.06 16.34
C LEU A 284 11.44 9.01 17.46
N LYS A 285 12.45 9.54 18.17
CA LYS A 285 12.26 10.49 19.28
C LYS A 285 12.46 11.92 18.79
N ILE A 286 11.39 12.70 18.76
CA ILE A 286 11.41 14.09 18.29
C ILE A 286 11.43 15.04 19.50
N LYS A 287 12.56 15.71 19.69
CA LYS A 287 12.75 16.70 20.76
C LYS A 287 12.13 18.04 20.36
N GLU A 288 11.58 18.74 21.35
CA GLU A 288 11.19 20.13 21.20
C GLU A 288 12.45 21.01 21.11
N THR A 289 12.46 21.91 20.13
CA THR A 289 13.49 22.90 19.85
C THR A 289 12.82 24.26 19.64
N SER A 290 13.60 25.33 19.63
CA SER A 290 13.12 26.68 19.29
C SER A 290 12.45 26.73 17.90
N GLU A 291 12.91 25.90 16.97
CA GLU A 291 12.50 25.86 15.56
C GLU A 291 11.22 25.07 15.32
N ASN A 292 10.89 24.12 16.19
CA ASN A 292 9.72 23.25 16.03
C ASN A 292 8.66 23.39 17.13
N LYS A 293 8.89 24.22 18.16
CA LYS A 293 8.00 24.39 19.34
C LYS A 293 6.50 24.45 19.04
N TRP A 294 6.10 25.13 17.97
CA TRP A 294 4.69 25.38 17.66
C TRP A 294 3.96 24.20 17.00
N TYR A 295 4.69 23.18 16.53
CA TYR A 295 4.16 22.01 15.81
C TYR A 295 4.92 20.72 16.14
N VAL A 296 5.75 20.71 17.19
CA VAL A 296 6.49 19.52 17.64
C VAL A 296 5.55 18.37 17.94
N TYR A 297 4.36 18.68 18.44
CA TYR A 297 3.32 17.70 18.75
C TYR A 297 2.83 16.99 17.48
N ASP A 298 2.61 17.74 16.40
CA ASP A 298 2.25 17.16 15.10
C ASP A 298 3.38 16.27 14.57
N LEU A 299 4.64 16.65 14.76
CA LEU A 299 5.79 15.84 14.33
C LEU A 299 5.90 14.53 15.13
N ARG A 300 5.58 14.53 16.43
CA ARG A 300 5.58 13.32 17.27
C ARG A 300 4.60 12.25 16.78
N ASN A 301 3.55 12.66 16.07
CA ASN A 301 2.62 11.71 15.42
C ASN A 301 3.28 10.84 14.35
N ILE A 302 4.49 11.15 13.87
CA ILE A 302 5.24 10.22 12.99
C ILE A 302 5.40 8.85 13.66
N ALA A 303 5.77 8.84 14.94
CA ALA A 303 5.99 7.61 15.69
C ALA A 303 4.68 6.88 15.96
N HIS A 304 3.62 7.63 16.32
CA HIS A 304 2.26 7.10 16.47
C HIS A 304 1.76 6.42 15.18
N LEU A 305 1.76 7.16 14.06
CA LEU A 305 1.25 6.67 12.78
C LEU A 305 2.05 5.45 12.30
N ALA A 306 3.37 5.43 12.53
CA ALA A 306 4.20 4.27 12.20
C ALA A 306 3.90 3.06 13.08
N ALA A 307 3.75 3.24 14.40
CA ALA A 307 3.40 2.17 15.33
C ALA A 307 2.01 1.60 15.01
N HIS A 308 1.00 2.45 14.81
CA HIS A 308 -0.35 2.02 14.45
C HIS A 308 -0.37 1.29 13.10
N SER A 309 0.34 1.82 12.09
CA SER A 309 0.45 1.16 10.77
C SER A 309 1.11 -0.22 10.88
N LEU A 310 2.15 -0.36 11.71
CA LEU A 310 2.74 -1.67 12.00
C LEU A 310 1.75 -2.61 12.66
N ALA A 311 1.02 -2.12 13.67
CA ALA A 311 0.01 -2.89 14.38
C ALA A 311 -1.05 -3.44 13.42
N ASP A 312 -1.58 -2.59 12.53
CA ASP A 312 -2.54 -2.99 11.51
C ASP A 312 -1.97 -4.03 10.52
N ILE A 313 -0.71 -3.86 10.09
CA ILE A 313 -0.05 -4.82 9.20
C ILE A 313 0.08 -6.19 9.88
N TYR A 314 0.58 -6.24 11.11
CA TYR A 314 0.71 -7.49 11.86
C TYR A 314 -0.65 -8.12 12.17
N TYR A 315 -1.62 -7.29 12.52
CA TYR A 315 -2.99 -7.73 12.77
C TYR A 315 -3.60 -8.39 11.53
N GLY A 316 -3.48 -7.74 10.36
CA GLY A 316 -3.91 -8.31 9.07
C GLY A 316 -3.18 -9.59 8.68
N ASN A 317 -1.93 -9.75 9.12
CA ASN A 317 -1.15 -10.98 8.95
C ASN A 317 -1.45 -12.05 10.02
N LYS A 318 -2.38 -11.77 10.95
CA LYS A 318 -2.71 -12.61 12.12
C LYS A 318 -1.53 -12.88 13.06
N ASP A 319 -0.52 -12.02 13.03
CA ASP A 319 0.57 -11.99 14.01
C ASP A 319 0.11 -11.17 15.22
N TYR A 320 -0.80 -11.76 16.00
CA TYR A 320 -1.42 -11.11 17.15
C TYR A 320 -0.43 -10.63 18.22
N PRO A 321 0.66 -11.36 18.55
CA PRO A 321 1.68 -10.86 19.48
C PRO A 321 2.35 -9.56 19.00
N MET A 322 2.69 -9.47 17.71
CA MET A 322 3.30 -8.26 17.15
C MET A 322 2.29 -7.13 16.99
N ALA A 323 1.04 -7.44 16.65
CA ALA A 323 -0.04 -6.46 16.62
C ALA A 323 -0.28 -5.85 18.01
N GLU A 324 -0.39 -6.69 19.05
CA GLU A 324 -0.51 -6.27 20.46
C GLU A 324 0.64 -5.33 20.85
N LYS A 325 1.88 -5.73 20.57
CA LYS A 325 3.08 -4.93 20.86
C LYS A 325 2.98 -3.53 20.27
N TYR A 326 2.62 -3.41 18.99
CA TYR A 326 2.61 -2.13 18.30
C TYR A 326 1.37 -1.28 18.59
N PHE A 327 0.21 -1.89 18.87
CA PHE A 327 -0.95 -1.16 19.37
C PHE A 327 -0.69 -0.58 20.77
N LEU A 328 -0.09 -1.36 21.68
CA LEU A 328 0.29 -0.86 23.00
C LEU A 328 1.35 0.25 22.90
N LYS A 329 2.29 0.15 21.95
CA LYS A 329 3.26 1.22 21.65
C LYS A 329 2.55 2.49 21.17
N ALA A 330 1.64 2.37 20.19
CA ALA A 330 0.87 3.51 19.67
C ALA A 330 -0.03 4.15 20.75
N LEU A 331 -0.44 3.37 21.74
CA LEU A 331 -1.31 3.80 22.82
C LEU A 331 -0.56 4.50 23.96
N TYR A 332 0.55 3.92 24.42
CA TYR A 332 1.21 4.34 25.67
C TYR A 332 2.60 4.96 25.46
N ASP A 333 3.38 4.49 24.49
CA ASP A 333 4.74 5.00 24.27
C ASP A 333 4.73 6.21 23.32
N THR A 334 3.83 6.20 22.34
CA THR A 334 3.71 7.21 21.29
C THR A 334 2.23 7.54 21.05
N PRO A 335 1.52 8.07 22.05
CA PRO A 335 0.11 8.42 21.92
C PRO A 335 -0.11 9.46 20.83
N TYR A 336 -1.27 9.40 20.17
CA TYR A 336 -1.63 10.40 19.16
C TYR A 336 -1.86 11.76 19.82
N GLU A 337 -1.21 12.79 19.29
CA GLU A 337 -1.30 14.17 19.77
C GLU A 337 -2.09 15.01 18.75
N ASP A 338 -3.16 15.67 19.18
CA ASP A 338 -3.95 16.55 18.32
C ASP A 338 -4.57 17.67 19.15
N ARG A 339 -4.83 18.81 18.53
CA ARG A 339 -5.57 19.91 19.16
C ARG A 339 -7.02 19.51 19.43
N SER A 340 -7.56 18.57 18.65
CA SER A 340 -8.89 17.99 18.82
C SER A 340 -8.86 16.81 19.79
N ALA A 341 -9.29 17.06 21.03
CA ALA A 341 -9.46 16.02 22.05
C ALA A 341 -10.38 14.87 21.58
N THR A 342 -11.37 15.17 20.72
CA THR A 342 -12.26 14.18 20.10
C THR A 342 -11.51 13.20 19.20
N THR A 343 -10.52 13.68 18.45
CA THR A 343 -9.74 12.84 17.53
C THR A 343 -8.83 11.91 18.31
N VAL A 344 -8.14 12.43 19.33
CA VAL A 344 -7.30 11.64 20.25
C VAL A 344 -8.12 10.56 20.93
N LYS A 345 -9.31 10.91 21.46
CA LYS A 345 -10.24 9.95 22.07
C LYS A 345 -10.63 8.83 21.12
N LYS A 346 -11.04 9.17 19.89
CA LYS A 346 -11.49 8.18 18.91
C LYS A 346 -10.38 7.21 18.51
N ASP A 347 -9.16 7.69 18.37
CA ASP A 347 -7.99 6.86 18.09
C ASP A 347 -7.69 5.88 19.24
N ASN A 348 -7.61 6.39 20.47
CA ASN A 348 -7.41 5.56 21.68
C ASN A 348 -8.48 4.46 21.79
N GLU A 349 -9.76 4.84 21.70
CA GLU A 349 -10.86 3.90 21.85
C GLU A 349 -10.92 2.87 20.72
N ARG A 350 -10.46 3.24 19.51
CA ARG A 350 -10.29 2.27 18.42
C ARG A 350 -9.20 1.26 18.75
N ILE A 351 -8.03 1.71 19.19
CA ILE A 351 -6.92 0.82 19.57
C ILE A 351 -7.36 -0.14 20.68
N PHE A 352 -8.15 0.33 21.65
CA PHE A 352 -8.74 -0.54 22.68
C PHE A 352 -9.58 -1.65 22.07
N LEU A 353 -10.45 -1.32 21.12
CA LEU A 353 -11.30 -2.31 20.47
C LEU A 353 -10.50 -3.31 19.63
N ASP A 354 -9.46 -2.85 18.93
CA ASP A 354 -8.57 -3.73 18.16
C ASP A 354 -7.76 -4.64 19.10
N LEU A 355 -7.30 -4.14 20.25
CA LEU A 355 -6.67 -4.94 21.30
C LEU A 355 -7.64 -5.98 21.88
N VAL A 356 -8.93 -5.67 22.05
CA VAL A 356 -9.93 -6.64 22.49
C VAL A 356 -10.05 -7.81 21.51
N ASP A 357 -10.15 -7.51 20.21
CA ASP A 357 -10.26 -8.55 19.19
C ASP A 357 -8.96 -9.40 19.13
N ILE A 358 -7.79 -8.78 19.35
CA ILE A 358 -6.49 -9.47 19.53
C ILE A 358 -6.47 -10.39 20.75
N TYR A 359 -6.93 -9.90 21.91
CA TYR A 359 -6.93 -10.67 23.15
C TYR A 359 -7.90 -11.85 23.08
N GLU A 360 -9.05 -11.67 22.45
CA GLU A 360 -10.00 -12.75 22.16
C GLU A 360 -9.36 -13.84 21.30
N ALA A 361 -8.69 -13.46 20.20
CA ALA A 361 -8.00 -14.41 19.34
C ALA A 361 -6.86 -15.18 20.05
N GLN A 362 -6.29 -14.59 21.10
CA GLN A 362 -5.26 -15.20 21.95
C GLN A 362 -5.81 -15.90 23.21
N ASN A 363 -7.13 -15.97 23.40
CA ASN A 363 -7.78 -16.47 24.62
C ASN A 363 -7.36 -15.74 25.92
N LYS A 364 -7.02 -14.45 25.82
CA LYS A 364 -6.67 -13.56 26.94
C LYS A 364 -7.93 -12.83 27.45
N THR A 365 -8.93 -13.57 27.91
CA THR A 365 -10.26 -13.04 28.29
C THR A 365 -10.21 -11.92 29.32
N ASP A 366 -9.41 -12.04 30.37
CA ASP A 366 -9.32 -11.01 31.41
C ASP A 366 -8.75 -9.68 30.86
N ALA A 367 -7.80 -9.74 29.92
CA ALA A 367 -7.27 -8.56 29.25
C ALA A 367 -8.32 -7.93 28.32
N ALA A 368 -9.10 -8.73 27.59
CA ALA A 368 -10.21 -8.26 26.76
C ALA A 368 -11.26 -7.52 27.61
N ILE A 369 -11.70 -8.09 28.73
CA ILE A 369 -12.65 -7.44 29.65
C ILE A 369 -12.08 -6.13 30.20
N ALA A 370 -10.80 -6.12 30.61
CA ALA A 370 -10.15 -4.92 31.13
C ALA A 370 -10.16 -3.75 30.12
N HIS A 371 -9.99 -4.04 28.82
CA HIS A 371 -10.02 -3.04 27.76
C HIS A 371 -11.45 -2.69 27.29
N LEU A 372 -12.44 -3.57 27.50
CA LEU A 372 -13.84 -3.27 27.20
C LEU A 372 -14.50 -2.35 28.23
N LEU A 373 -14.11 -2.44 29.51
CA LEU A 373 -14.71 -1.66 30.60
C LEU A 373 -14.68 -0.15 30.36
N PRO A 374 -13.56 0.47 29.92
CA PRO A 374 -13.52 1.90 29.60
C PRO A 374 -14.42 2.30 28.43
N LEU A 375 -14.61 1.39 27.46
CA LEU A 375 -15.41 1.65 26.26
C LEU A 375 -16.92 1.69 26.54
N LEU A 376 -17.38 1.29 27.73
CA LEU A 376 -18.76 1.50 28.16
C LEU A 376 -19.13 2.99 28.28
N ALA A 377 -18.14 3.87 28.47
CA ALA A 377 -18.33 5.32 28.47
C ALA A 377 -17.96 5.99 27.13
N SER A 378 -17.73 5.18 26.08
CA SER A 378 -17.42 5.66 24.73
C SER A 378 -18.70 5.99 23.97
N TYR A 379 -18.79 7.21 23.42
CA TYR A 379 -19.86 7.55 22.48
C TYR A 379 -19.84 6.71 21.19
N TYR A 380 -18.68 6.18 20.81
CA TYR A 380 -18.50 5.47 19.54
C TYR A 380 -18.67 3.95 19.68
N TYR A 381 -18.30 3.39 20.84
CA TYR A 381 -18.16 1.94 21.02
C TYR A 381 -18.95 1.38 22.20
N GLU A 382 -19.77 2.18 22.90
CA GLU A 382 -20.62 1.73 24.01
C GLU A 382 -21.44 0.50 23.63
N LYS A 383 -22.19 0.54 22.51
CA LYS A 383 -23.07 -0.57 22.11
C LYS A 383 -22.30 -1.89 21.91
N LYS A 384 -21.23 -1.86 21.10
CA LYS A 384 -20.39 -3.05 20.84
C LYS A 384 -19.76 -3.58 22.12
N SER A 385 -19.39 -2.68 23.04
CA SER A 385 -18.74 -3.05 24.30
C SER A 385 -19.73 -3.68 25.28
N ASN A 386 -20.95 -3.15 25.37
CA ASN A 386 -22.03 -3.77 26.13
C ASN A 386 -22.30 -5.20 25.63
N GLU A 387 -22.50 -5.37 24.32
CA GLU A 387 -22.76 -6.70 23.71
C GLU A 387 -21.66 -7.72 24.04
N LYS A 388 -20.38 -7.35 23.88
CA LYS A 388 -19.25 -8.22 24.21
C LYS A 388 -19.14 -8.52 25.71
N LEU A 389 -19.30 -7.52 26.57
CA LEU A 389 -19.19 -7.70 28.02
C LEU A 389 -20.32 -8.59 28.57
N ILE A 390 -21.55 -8.45 28.07
CA ILE A 390 -22.66 -9.32 28.44
C ILE A 390 -22.36 -10.78 28.05
N ALA A 391 -21.74 -11.02 26.90
CA ALA A 391 -21.36 -12.36 26.47
C ALA A 391 -20.31 -13.03 27.38
N TYR A 392 -19.55 -12.26 28.18
CA TYR A 392 -18.62 -12.79 29.18
C TYR A 392 -19.27 -13.16 30.52
N ILE A 393 -20.56 -12.83 30.74
CA ILE A 393 -21.25 -13.13 31.98
C ILE A 393 -21.44 -14.66 32.09
N PRO A 394 -20.92 -15.32 33.15
CA PRO A 394 -21.11 -16.75 33.32
C PRO A 394 -22.57 -17.12 33.62
N ASN A 395 -23.06 -18.22 33.05
CA ASN A 395 -24.42 -18.72 33.33
C ASN A 395 -24.55 -19.33 34.74
N GLU A 396 -23.44 -19.82 35.32
CA GLU A 396 -23.44 -20.43 36.65
C GLU A 396 -23.54 -19.35 37.74
N LYS A 397 -24.48 -19.51 38.68
CA LYS A 397 -24.80 -18.50 39.71
C LYS A 397 -23.59 -18.06 40.56
N SER A 398 -22.74 -18.99 40.97
CA SER A 398 -21.52 -18.73 41.77
C SER A 398 -20.47 -17.93 40.98
N SER A 399 -20.24 -18.35 39.73
CA SER A 399 -19.32 -17.72 38.79
C SER A 399 -19.81 -16.34 38.36
N HIS A 400 -21.12 -16.15 38.18
CA HIS A 400 -21.74 -14.84 37.93
C HIS A 400 -21.51 -13.90 39.12
N ALA A 401 -21.86 -14.29 40.35
CA ALA A 401 -21.65 -13.45 41.53
C ALA A 401 -20.17 -13.06 41.73
N THR A 402 -19.24 -13.95 41.36
CA THR A 402 -17.80 -13.66 41.39
C THR A 402 -17.42 -12.65 40.32
N PHE A 403 -17.93 -12.81 39.09
CA PHE A 403 -17.72 -11.87 37.99
C PHE A 403 -18.23 -10.47 38.34
N GLU A 404 -19.46 -10.35 38.85
CA GLU A 404 -20.01 -9.07 39.32
C GLU A 404 -19.11 -8.39 40.35
N LYS A 405 -18.64 -9.15 41.35
CA LYS A 405 -17.73 -8.65 42.38
C LYS A 405 -16.41 -8.16 41.78
N ASP A 406 -15.86 -8.86 40.81
CA ASP A 406 -14.63 -8.47 40.12
C ASP A 406 -14.81 -7.19 39.30
N ILE A 407 -15.95 -7.03 38.61
CA ILE A 407 -16.30 -5.80 37.88
C ILE A 407 -16.42 -4.63 38.86
N ARG A 408 -17.15 -4.79 39.98
CA ARG A 408 -17.28 -3.77 41.01
C ARG A 408 -15.91 -3.37 41.59
N LYS A 409 -15.03 -4.34 41.84
CA LYS A 409 -13.67 -4.10 42.33
C LYS A 409 -12.82 -3.33 41.30
N ALA A 410 -12.94 -3.66 40.01
CA ALA A 410 -12.23 -2.96 38.95
C ALA A 410 -12.67 -1.49 38.85
N LEU A 411 -13.97 -1.21 38.90
CA LEU A 411 -14.48 0.15 38.89
C LEU A 411 -14.05 0.96 40.13
N LEU A 412 -13.99 0.32 41.31
CA LEU A 412 -13.50 0.97 42.54
C LEU A 412 -11.98 1.24 42.52
N SER A 413 -11.22 0.59 41.65
CA SER A 413 -9.78 0.83 41.51
C SER A 413 -9.43 2.05 40.64
N ALA A 414 -10.45 2.71 40.05
CA ALA A 414 -10.28 3.88 39.21
C ALA A 414 -9.53 4.99 39.96
N HIS A 415 -8.41 5.44 39.39
CA HIS A 415 -7.64 6.58 39.87
C HIS A 415 -7.07 7.36 38.69
N THR A 416 -6.73 8.63 38.93
CA THR A 416 -6.10 9.49 37.92
C THR A 416 -4.59 9.29 37.95
N THR A 417 -3.99 9.07 36.78
CA THR A 417 -2.54 8.92 36.58
C THR A 417 -1.87 10.29 36.43
N ASP A 418 -0.53 10.33 36.50
CA ASP A 418 0.23 11.59 36.46
C ASP A 418 0.05 12.39 35.14
N ASP A 419 -0.28 11.69 34.06
CA ASP A 419 -0.60 12.26 32.74
C ASP A 419 -2.07 12.67 32.59
N GLY A 420 -2.88 12.52 33.64
CA GLY A 420 -4.29 12.91 33.68
C GLY A 420 -5.27 11.90 33.09
N ASN A 421 -4.81 10.71 32.69
CA ASN A 421 -5.67 9.59 32.30
C ASN A 421 -6.36 8.94 33.52
N ILE A 422 -7.35 8.07 33.27
CA ILE A 422 -7.92 7.20 34.30
C ILE A 422 -7.34 5.80 34.13
N GLU A 423 -6.85 5.18 35.20
CA GLU A 423 -6.44 3.79 35.23
C GLU A 423 -7.40 2.94 36.07
N ILE A 424 -7.79 1.78 35.55
CA ILE A 424 -8.50 0.72 36.29
C ILE A 424 -7.70 -0.58 36.29
N THR A 425 -7.96 -1.46 37.26
CA THR A 425 -7.37 -2.79 37.35
C THR A 425 -8.45 -3.88 37.41
N PHE A 426 -8.52 -4.75 36.40
CA PHE A 426 -9.38 -5.94 36.42
C PHE A 426 -8.51 -7.20 36.49
N ARG A 427 -8.65 -7.99 37.57
CA ARG A 427 -7.89 -9.23 37.80
C ARG A 427 -6.37 -9.12 37.59
N GLY A 428 -5.79 -7.96 37.91
CA GLY A 428 -4.35 -7.68 37.76
C GLY A 428 -3.97 -7.03 36.43
N HIS A 429 -4.88 -6.95 35.46
CA HIS A 429 -4.70 -6.20 34.22
C HIS A 429 -5.02 -4.73 34.44
N LYS A 430 -3.99 -3.88 34.31
CA LYS A 430 -4.09 -2.43 34.37
C LYS A 430 -4.36 -1.85 32.98
N VAL A 431 -5.30 -0.92 32.89
CA VAL A 431 -5.64 -0.24 31.64
C VAL A 431 -5.84 1.24 31.95
N ALA A 432 -5.02 2.08 31.32
CA ALA A 432 -5.10 3.52 31.39
C ALA A 432 -5.78 4.07 30.13
N PHE A 433 -6.76 4.96 30.29
CA PHE A 433 -7.56 5.47 29.17
C PHE A 433 -7.89 6.95 29.33
N TRP A 434 -8.08 7.60 28.20
CA TRP A 434 -8.40 9.01 28.15
C TRP A 434 -9.86 9.27 28.49
N TYR A 435 -10.11 9.72 29.71
CA TYR A 435 -11.43 10.13 30.17
C TYR A 435 -11.29 11.17 31.29
N HIS A 436 -12.23 12.10 31.37
CA HIS A 436 -12.24 13.12 32.40
C HIS A 436 -13.27 12.77 33.47
N ASN A 437 -12.89 12.96 34.74
CA ASN A 437 -13.80 12.85 35.90
C ASN A 437 -14.27 11.41 36.21
N ILE A 438 -13.62 10.78 37.21
CA ILE A 438 -13.94 9.43 37.69
C ILE A 438 -15.42 9.30 38.11
N PRO A 439 -15.99 10.19 38.95
CA PRO A 439 -17.43 10.17 39.26
C PRO A 439 -18.34 10.04 38.03
N GLN A 440 -18.08 10.83 36.99
CA GLN A 440 -18.88 10.79 35.75
C GLN A 440 -18.69 9.47 35.00
N PHE A 441 -17.46 8.99 34.88
CA PHE A 441 -17.17 7.68 34.29
C PHE A 441 -17.96 6.56 34.99
N LEU A 442 -17.90 6.53 36.33
CA LEU A 442 -18.58 5.52 37.13
C LEU A 442 -20.10 5.60 37.00
N GLU A 443 -20.67 6.82 36.94
CA GLU A 443 -22.10 7.03 36.73
C GLU A 443 -22.54 6.49 35.37
N VAL A 444 -21.83 6.83 34.29
CA VAL A 444 -22.13 6.36 32.93
C VAL A 444 -22.10 4.83 32.87
N VAL A 445 -21.04 4.20 33.40
CA VAL A 445 -20.91 2.75 33.41
C VAL A 445 -22.05 2.07 34.19
N ARG A 446 -22.38 2.58 35.39
CA ARG A 446 -23.43 2.00 36.25
C ARG A 446 -24.82 2.13 35.66
N ASN A 447 -25.05 3.15 34.83
CA ASN A 447 -26.31 3.36 34.14
C ASN A 447 -26.42 2.57 32.81
N GLY A 448 -25.32 1.99 32.32
CA GLY A 448 -25.27 1.20 31.08
C GLY A 448 -25.93 -0.18 31.18
N ASP A 449 -26.27 -0.75 30.02
CA ASP A 449 -27.01 -2.01 29.91
C ASP A 449 -26.25 -3.21 30.48
N PHE A 450 -24.94 -3.29 30.24
CA PHE A 450 -24.09 -4.33 30.80
C PHE A 450 -24.14 -4.33 32.33
N TYR A 451 -23.99 -3.17 32.98
CA TYR A 451 -23.97 -3.12 34.44
C TYR A 451 -25.32 -3.49 35.06
N LYS A 452 -26.43 -3.20 34.37
CA LYS A 452 -27.78 -3.62 34.77
C LYS A 452 -28.03 -5.13 34.59
N SER A 453 -27.22 -5.80 33.77
CA SER A 453 -27.32 -7.24 33.51
C SER A 453 -26.52 -8.11 34.49
N LEU A 454 -25.66 -7.49 35.31
CA LEU A 454 -25.01 -8.09 36.48
C LEU A 454 -26.00 -8.12 37.66
#